data_AF-A0A0F9QHE9-F1
#
_entry.id   AF-A0A0F9QHE9-F1
#
_cell.length_a   1.000
_cell.length_b   1.000
_cell.length_c   1.000
_cell.angle_alpha   90.00
_cell.angle_beta   90.00
_cell.angle_gamma   90.00
#
_symmetry.space_group_name_H-M   'P 1'
#
loop_
_entity.id
_entity.type
_entity.pdbx_description
1 polymer ?
#
loop_
_entity_poly.entity_id
_entity_poly.type
_entity_poly.pdbx_seq_one_letter_code
_entity_poly.pdbx_strand_id
1 'polypeptide(L)'
;MAGRPSKLTPEREEKLLNFIRMGLPIIRACQACGIHVDTYYEWIKKGEDGKEIYSEFSDALREAEASAQAVLVQKLQTEGSSTSWQFILDRRWPDEWGRRDRHEHSGPDGGPVEHIHDVKQATIDALKKLDAL
;
A
#
# COMPACT_ATOMS: atom_id res chain seq x y z
N MET A 1 -17.92 -21.87 -27.50
CA MET A 1 -18.83 -21.01 -26.71
C MET A 1 -18.05 -19.76 -26.31
N ALA A 2 -18.48 -18.56 -26.72
CA ALA A 2 -17.85 -17.32 -26.26
C ALA A 2 -18.52 -16.89 -24.96
N GLY A 3 -17.75 -16.84 -23.87
CA GLY A 3 -18.21 -16.31 -22.59
C GLY A 3 -18.53 -14.82 -22.67
N ARG A 4 -19.18 -14.28 -21.62
CA ARG A 4 -19.44 -12.83 -21.51
C ARG A 4 -18.13 -12.06 -21.74
N PRO A 5 -18.10 -11.07 -22.66
CA PRO A 5 -16.91 -10.28 -22.90
C PRO A 5 -16.34 -9.69 -21.61
N SER A 6 -15.00 -9.75 -21.47
CA SER A 6 -14.32 -9.14 -20.33
C SER A 6 -14.59 -7.64 -20.30
N LYS A 7 -14.65 -7.07 -19.08
CA LYS A 7 -14.66 -5.62 -18.90
C LYS A 7 -13.28 -5.00 -19.19
N LEU A 8 -12.21 -5.81 -19.20
CA LEU A 8 -10.86 -5.43 -19.60
C LEU A 8 -10.78 -5.47 -21.13
N THR A 9 -10.96 -4.30 -21.74
CA THR A 9 -10.77 -4.10 -23.18
C THR A 9 -9.45 -3.35 -23.39
N PRO A 10 -8.79 -3.48 -24.56
CA PRO A 10 -7.54 -2.77 -24.85
C PRO A 10 -7.62 -1.26 -24.59
N GLU A 11 -8.74 -0.62 -24.95
CA GLU A 11 -8.92 0.82 -24.78
C GLU A 11 -9.03 1.22 -23.29
N ARG A 12 -9.70 0.40 -22.48
CA ARG A 12 -9.82 0.64 -21.04
C ARG A 12 -8.51 0.36 -20.32
N GLU A 13 -7.81 -0.68 -20.73
CA GLU A 13 -6.49 -1.02 -20.23
C GLU A 13 -5.51 0.12 -20.50
N GLU A 14 -5.37 0.56 -21.75
CA GLU A 14 -4.46 1.64 -22.11
C GLU A 14 -4.79 2.92 -21.35
N LYS A 15 -6.08 3.28 -21.27
CA LYS A 15 -6.53 4.46 -20.51
C LYS A 15 -6.18 4.35 -19.03
N LEU A 16 -6.36 3.18 -18.42
CA LEU A 16 -6.02 2.93 -17.02
C LEU A 16 -4.50 3.05 -16.81
N LEU A 17 -3.70 2.36 -17.63
CA LEU A 17 -2.24 2.40 -17.55
C LEU A 17 -1.70 3.81 -17.73
N ASN A 18 -2.29 4.62 -18.60
CA ASN A 18 -1.90 6.03 -18.75
C ASN A 18 -2.10 6.85 -17.48
N PHE A 19 -3.22 6.68 -16.77
CA PHE A 19 -3.41 7.34 -15.48
C PHE A 19 -2.42 6.85 -14.40
N ILE A 20 -2.09 5.57 -14.41
CA ILE A 20 -1.08 5.00 -13.51
C ILE A 20 0.30 5.62 -13.78
N ARG A 21 0.72 5.69 -15.06
CA ARG A 21 1.96 6.35 -15.50
C ARG A 21 2.04 7.81 -15.08
N MET A 22 0.91 8.52 -15.08
CA MET A 22 0.81 9.92 -14.64
C MET A 22 0.92 10.12 -13.13
N GLY A 23 1.00 9.05 -12.33
CA GLY A 23 1.13 9.19 -10.89
C GLY A 23 -0.20 9.10 -10.12
N LEU A 24 -1.34 8.78 -10.76
CA LEU A 24 -2.61 8.68 -10.03
C LEU A 24 -2.70 7.44 -9.12
N PRO A 25 -3.31 7.55 -7.92
CA PRO A 25 -3.65 6.38 -7.11
C PRO A 25 -4.63 5.44 -7.83
N ILE A 26 -4.49 4.13 -7.63
CA ILE A 26 -5.27 3.07 -8.29
C ILE A 26 -6.78 3.34 -8.27
N ILE A 27 -7.34 3.68 -7.09
CA ILE A 27 -8.76 3.98 -6.93
C ILE A 27 -9.21 5.11 -7.86
N ARG A 28 -8.39 6.17 -8.00
CA ARG A 28 -8.71 7.33 -8.84
C ARG A 28 -8.55 7.01 -10.33
N ALA A 29 -7.51 6.26 -10.68
CA ALA A 29 -7.31 5.78 -12.05
C ALA A 29 -8.49 4.88 -12.50
N CYS A 30 -8.95 3.97 -11.64
CA CYS A 30 -10.12 3.14 -11.89
C CYS A 30 -11.39 3.98 -12.10
N GLN A 31 -11.65 4.93 -11.19
CA GLN A 31 -12.80 5.84 -11.29
C GLN A 31 -12.80 6.63 -12.61
N ALA A 32 -11.65 7.15 -13.03
CA ALA A 32 -11.49 7.89 -14.29
C ALA A 32 -11.72 7.03 -15.55
N CYS A 33 -11.57 5.71 -15.42
CA CYS A 33 -11.85 4.72 -16.46
C CYS A 33 -13.27 4.13 -16.38
N GLY A 34 -14.08 4.51 -15.38
CA GLY A 34 -15.39 3.92 -15.15
C GLY A 34 -15.32 2.46 -14.67
N ILE A 35 -14.22 2.09 -14.00
CA ILE A 35 -13.96 0.76 -13.45
C ILE A 35 -14.16 0.81 -11.95
N HIS A 36 -14.92 -0.13 -11.39
CA HIS A 36 -14.99 -0.29 -9.94
C HIS A 36 -13.68 -0.88 -9.43
N VAL A 37 -13.16 -0.38 -8.30
CA VAL A 37 -11.84 -0.81 -7.79
C VAL A 37 -11.80 -2.33 -7.52
N ASP A 38 -12.89 -2.92 -7.06
CA ASP A 38 -12.96 -4.38 -6.86
C ASP A 38 -12.76 -5.16 -8.16
N THR A 39 -13.29 -4.66 -9.28
CA THR A 39 -13.07 -5.28 -10.60
C THR A 39 -11.60 -5.27 -10.97
N TYR A 40 -10.88 -4.20 -10.63
CA TYR A 40 -9.43 -4.13 -10.83
C TYR A 40 -8.71 -5.18 -9.98
N TYR A 41 -9.00 -5.29 -8.68
CA TYR A 41 -8.33 -6.29 -7.83
C TYR A 41 -8.69 -7.73 -8.22
N GLU A 42 -9.91 -7.98 -8.71
CA GLU A 42 -10.26 -9.26 -9.31
C GLU A 42 -9.41 -9.59 -10.54
N TRP A 43 -9.07 -8.60 -11.37
CA TRP A 43 -8.18 -8.80 -12.52
C TRP A 43 -6.77 -9.16 -12.07
N ILE A 44 -6.23 -8.45 -11.07
CA ILE A 44 -4.91 -8.76 -10.50
C ILE A 44 -4.88 -10.20 -9.98
N LYS A 45 -5.86 -10.59 -9.17
CA LYS A 45 -5.96 -11.97 -8.66
C LYS A 45 -6.03 -13.01 -9.78
N LYS A 46 -6.80 -12.73 -10.84
CA LYS A 46 -6.88 -13.63 -12.02
C LYS A 46 -5.54 -13.74 -12.74
N GLY A 47 -4.75 -12.67 -12.79
CA GLY A 47 -3.40 -12.67 -13.35
C GLY A 47 -2.42 -13.48 -12.51
N GLU A 48 -2.50 -13.39 -11.19
CA GLU A 48 -1.76 -14.22 -10.24
C GLU A 48 -2.12 -15.71 -10.36
N ASP A 49 -3.39 -16.01 -10.62
CA ASP A 49 -3.89 -17.36 -10.93
C ASP A 49 -3.46 -17.86 -12.34
N GLY A 50 -2.69 -17.07 -13.10
CA GLY A 50 -2.12 -17.46 -14.40
C GLY A 50 -3.06 -17.34 -15.60
N LYS A 51 -4.14 -16.55 -15.50
CA LYS A 51 -5.03 -16.31 -16.64
C LYS A 51 -4.42 -15.27 -17.58
N GLU A 52 -3.91 -15.74 -18.71
CA GLU A 52 -3.14 -15.01 -19.73
C GLU A 52 -3.46 -13.51 -19.86
N ILE A 53 -4.66 -13.13 -20.31
CA ILE A 53 -5.05 -11.70 -20.48
C ILE A 53 -4.87 -10.84 -19.22
N TYR A 54 -5.09 -11.42 -18.04
CA TYR A 54 -4.94 -10.72 -16.77
C TYR A 54 -3.50 -10.73 -16.28
N SER A 55 -2.72 -11.75 -16.64
CA SER A 55 -1.28 -11.81 -16.39
C SER A 55 -0.55 -10.77 -17.24
N GLU A 56 -0.87 -10.67 -18.53
CA GLU A 56 -0.38 -9.62 -19.44
C GLU A 56 -0.71 -8.22 -18.93
N PHE A 57 -1.97 -7.99 -18.51
CA PHE A 57 -2.35 -6.74 -17.87
C PHE A 57 -1.55 -6.45 -16.60
N SER A 58 -1.27 -7.48 -15.79
CA SER A 58 -0.47 -7.31 -14.56
C SER A 58 0.98 -6.95 -14.86
N ASP A 59 1.56 -7.50 -15.93
CA ASP A 59 2.90 -7.12 -16.39
C ASP A 59 2.94 -5.70 -16.93
N ALA A 60 1.98 -5.33 -17.78
CA ALA A 60 1.83 -3.97 -18.29
C ALA A 60 1.59 -2.95 -17.17
N LEU A 61 0.87 -3.33 -16.11
CA LEU A 61 0.69 -2.52 -14.92
C LEU A 61 2.01 -2.30 -14.17
N ARG A 62 2.80 -3.35 -13.93
CA ARG A 62 4.11 -3.23 -13.27
C ARG A 62 5.04 -2.30 -14.06
N GLU A 63 5.05 -2.42 -15.38
CA GLU A 63 5.81 -1.52 -16.25
C GLU A 63 5.34 -0.06 -16.15
N ALA A 64 4.02 0.16 -16.13
CA ALA A 64 3.44 1.49 -15.96
C ALA A 64 3.77 2.11 -14.60
N GLU A 65 3.79 1.32 -13.53
CA GLU A 65 4.21 1.78 -12.20
C GLU A 65 5.70 2.10 -12.14
N ALA A 66 6.56 1.24 -12.68
CA ALA A 66 8.00 1.50 -12.76
C ALA A 66 8.29 2.78 -13.57
N SER A 67 7.56 2.99 -14.67
CA SER A 67 7.66 4.22 -15.47
C SER A 67 7.24 5.46 -14.67
N ALA A 68 6.15 5.37 -13.89
CA ALA A 68 5.69 6.46 -13.03
C ALA A 68 6.75 6.80 -11.96
N GLN A 69 7.33 5.79 -11.31
CA GLN A 69 8.41 5.99 -10.33
C GLN A 69 9.63 6.65 -10.98
N ALA A 70 10.06 6.17 -12.15
CA ALA A 70 11.22 6.73 -12.86
C ALA A 70 11.03 8.22 -13.22
N VAL A 71 9.84 8.61 -13.68
CA VAL A 71 9.52 10.02 -13.96
C VAL A 71 9.59 10.87 -12.68
N LEU A 72 9.03 10.38 -11.57
CA LEU A 72 9.07 11.11 -10.30
C LEU A 72 10.49 11.25 -9.76
N VAL A 73 11.31 10.19 -9.84
CA VAL A 73 12.72 10.21 -9.45
C VAL A 73 13.52 11.17 -10.33
N GLN A 74 13.29 11.17 -11.64
CA GLN A 74 13.92 12.14 -12.53
C GLN A 74 13.60 13.57 -12.10
N LYS A 75 12.33 13.87 -11.82
CA LYS A 75 11.91 15.20 -11.34
C LYS A 75 12.54 15.57 -10.00
N LEU A 76 12.68 14.62 -9.08
CA LEU A 76 13.41 14.84 -7.82
C LEU A 76 14.87 15.24 -8.05
N GLN A 77 15.51 14.71 -9.07
CA GLN A 77 16.91 14.97 -9.39
C GLN A 77 17.11 16.28 -10.17
N THR A 78 16.13 16.71 -10.95
CA THR A 78 16.26 17.85 -11.88
C THR A 78 15.52 19.11 -11.43
N GLU A 79 14.48 18.99 -10.61
CA GLU A 79 13.64 20.10 -10.15
C GLU A 79 13.92 20.43 -8.68
N GLY A 80 14.15 21.70 -8.36
CA GLY A 80 14.58 22.14 -7.02
C GLY A 80 13.53 22.02 -5.89
N SER A 81 12.28 21.65 -6.20
CA SER A 81 11.23 21.39 -5.20
C SER A 81 10.95 19.89 -5.10
N SER A 82 11.74 19.21 -4.28
CA SER A 82 11.68 17.75 -4.13
C SER A 82 10.48 17.26 -3.32
N THR A 83 9.89 18.10 -2.46
CA THR A 83 8.91 17.67 -1.47
C THR A 83 7.60 17.17 -2.08
N SER A 84 7.14 17.78 -3.17
CA SER A 84 5.88 17.41 -3.82
C SER A 84 5.96 16.05 -4.54
N TRP A 85 7.10 15.76 -5.17
CA TRP A 85 7.31 14.51 -5.90
C TRP A 85 7.60 13.35 -4.94
N GLN A 86 8.38 13.60 -3.88
CA GLN A 86 8.62 12.63 -2.81
C GLN A 86 7.32 12.24 -2.11
N PHE A 87 6.44 13.20 -1.85
CA PHE A 87 5.12 12.94 -1.25
C PHE A 87 4.26 11.96 -2.08
N ILE A 88 4.37 11.97 -3.41
CA ILE A 88 3.66 11.03 -4.26
C ILE A 88 4.26 9.62 -4.14
N LEU A 89 5.60 9.52 -4.14
CA LEU A 89 6.31 8.25 -3.98
C LEU A 89 5.96 7.59 -2.63
N ASP A 90 6.06 8.34 -1.54
CA ASP A 90 5.78 7.87 -0.17
C ASP A 90 4.35 7.31 -0.02
N ARG A 91 3.37 7.89 -0.72
CA ARG A 91 1.96 7.49 -0.59
C ARG A 91 1.56 6.35 -1.51
N ARG A 92 2.16 6.27 -2.70
CA ARG A 92 1.80 5.24 -3.69
C ARG A 92 2.55 3.95 -3.48
N TRP A 93 3.82 4.05 -3.08
CA TRP A 93 4.69 2.90 -2.87
C TRP A 93 5.33 3.00 -1.47
N PRO A 94 4.53 3.01 -0.39
CA PRO A 94 5.02 3.21 0.97
C PRO A 94 6.00 2.11 1.41
N ASP A 95 5.83 0.88 0.93
CA ASP A 95 6.72 -0.22 1.28
C ASP A 95 8.14 -0.03 0.72
N GLU A 96 8.27 0.62 -0.44
CA GLU A 96 9.54 0.89 -1.14
C GLU A 96 10.14 2.26 -0.76
N TRP A 97 9.31 3.31 -0.74
CA TRP A 97 9.73 4.71 -0.62
C TRP A 97 9.40 5.35 0.72
N GLY A 98 8.48 4.75 1.49
CA GLY A 98 8.07 5.26 2.78
C GLY A 98 9.21 5.28 3.79
N ARG A 99 9.18 6.27 4.70
CA ARG A 99 10.15 6.37 5.78
C ARG A 99 10.10 5.14 6.67
N ARG A 100 11.26 4.54 6.93
CA ARG A 100 11.44 3.42 7.86
C ARG A 100 12.13 3.93 9.12
N ASP A 101 11.34 4.39 10.08
CA ASP A 101 11.86 4.87 11.35
C ASP A 101 12.07 3.70 12.32
N ARG A 102 13.30 3.51 12.80
CA ARG A 102 13.61 2.58 13.90
C ARG A 102 13.60 3.36 15.21
N HIS A 103 12.54 3.16 15.99
CA HIS A 103 12.45 3.72 17.34
C HIS A 103 12.95 2.72 18.37
N GLU A 104 13.84 3.16 19.24
CA GLU A 104 14.26 2.41 20.41
C GLU A 104 13.60 3.05 21.63
N HIS A 105 12.84 2.24 22.38
CA HIS A 105 12.16 2.68 23.58
C HIS A 105 12.90 2.12 24.79
N SER A 106 13.50 3.02 25.57
CA SER A 106 14.14 2.71 26.84
C SER A 106 13.69 3.69 27.92
N GLY A 107 13.81 3.24 29.17
CA GLY A 107 13.67 4.10 30.34
C GLY A 107 14.90 5.00 30.53
N PRO A 108 14.91 5.78 31.62
CA PRO A 108 16.05 6.62 31.98
C PRO A 108 17.37 5.85 31.91
N ASP A 109 18.39 6.49 31.35
CA ASP A 109 19.75 5.93 31.18
C ASP A 109 19.81 4.59 30.43
N GLY A 110 18.84 4.31 29.56
CA GLY A 110 18.78 3.05 28.80
C GLY A 110 18.20 1.88 29.59
N GLY A 111 17.65 2.13 30.78
CA GLY A 111 17.04 1.13 31.64
C GLY A 111 15.66 0.64 31.15
N PRO A 112 15.01 -0.24 31.92
CA PRO A 112 13.65 -0.68 31.63
C PRO A 112 12.66 0.49 31.61
N VAL A 113 11.64 0.39 30.74
CA VAL A 113 10.50 1.32 30.78
C VAL A 113 9.69 1.02 32.05
N GLU A 114 9.61 1.99 32.95
CA GLU A 114 8.81 1.86 34.16
C GLU A 114 7.32 2.03 33.85
N HIS A 115 6.50 1.14 34.41
CA HIS A 115 5.04 1.19 34.32
C HIS A 115 4.44 1.24 35.72
N ILE A 116 3.59 2.23 35.96
CA ILE A 116 2.80 2.31 37.19
C ILE A 116 1.43 1.71 36.91
N HIS A 117 1.10 0.62 37.61
CA HIS A 117 -0.21 0.00 37.55
C HIS A 117 -1.02 0.39 38.79
N ASP A 118 -2.13 1.10 38.58
CA ASP A 118 -3.10 1.34 39.65
C ASP A 118 -4.10 0.18 39.69
N VAL A 119 -3.84 -0.79 40.56
CA VAL A 119 -4.66 -2.00 40.70
C VAL A 119 -5.59 -1.83 41.88
N LYS A 120 -6.89 -1.98 41.64
CA LYS A 120 -7.90 -1.97 42.71
C LYS A 120 -7.56 -3.03 43.76
N GLN A 121 -7.62 -2.65 45.04
CA GLN A 121 -7.33 -3.55 46.17
C GLN A 121 -8.13 -4.86 46.12
N ALA A 122 -9.39 -4.79 45.70
CA ALA A 122 -10.26 -5.96 45.53
C ALA A 122 -9.68 -7.01 44.56
N THR A 123 -8.95 -6.58 43.52
CA THR A 123 -8.28 -7.47 42.56
C THR A 123 -7.05 -8.14 43.20
N ILE A 124 -6.29 -7.38 43.98
CA ILE A 124 -5.12 -7.90 44.73
C ILE A 124 -5.58 -8.97 45.74
N ASP A 125 -6.66 -8.69 46.46
CA ASP A 125 -7.20 -9.60 47.47
C ASP A 125 -7.77 -10.88 46.85
N ALA A 126 -8.34 -10.81 45.64
CA ALA A 126 -8.78 -11.98 44.88
C ALA A 126 -7.61 -12.87 44.43
N LEU A 127 -6.49 -12.28 43.98
CA LEU A 127 -5.32 -13.02 43.53
C LEU A 127 -4.64 -13.79 44.69
N LYS A 128 -4.47 -13.16 45.86
CA LYS A 128 -3.87 -13.80 47.04
C LYS A 128 -4.62 -15.04 47.53
N LYS A 129 -5.93 -15.12 47.28
CA LYS A 129 -6.75 -16.26 47.67
C LYS A 129 -6.60 -17.44 46.70
N LEU A 130 -6.21 -17.19 45.45
CA LEU A 130 -5.97 -18.20 44.43
C LEU A 130 -4.61 -18.89 44.64
N ASP A 131 -3.58 -18.15 45.06
CA ASP A 131 -2.24 -18.71 45.35
C ASP A 131 -2.18 -19.54 46.65
N ALA A 132 -3.25 -19.51 47.46
CA ALA A 132 -3.37 -20.24 48.72
C ALA A 132 -4.03 -21.63 48.57
N LEU A 133 -4.30 -22.06 47.32
CA LEU A 133 -4.83 -23.38 46.94
C LEU A 133 -3.74 -24.24 46.32
#